data_AF-A0A956DER7-F1
#
_entry.id   AF-A0A956DER7-F1
#
_cell.length_a   1.000
_cell.length_b   1.000
_cell.length_c   1.000
_cell.angle_alpha   90.00
_cell.angle_beta   90.00
_cell.angle_gamma   90.00
#
_symmetry.space_group_name_H-M   'P 1'
#
loop_
_entity.id
_entity.type
_entity.pdbx_description
1 polymer ?
#
loop_
_entity_poly.entity_id
_entity_poly.type
_entity_poly.pdbx_seq_one_letter_code
_entity_poly.pdbx_strand_id
1 'polypeptide(L)'
;MSEDTLPHILIVDDEETSQHELGLDALAATRARHPRDVDLSDLEWADLVLMDFIINNWDERDELEQVALKPRNGLALAAVLREHADATNNGGHSYTAFAIHSAHIGDISARLHTTNRTPYVVARLNNLEWAFDKADTARFASSAALADAVRHVSASWPAVDAGGIGTATADLLKLDADATWSERAADDVVLCQIPLSEFSAGTNGLLFLRWLLHGIMPYPTFLLAMHWVAARLRITPASLRQVMEGESELARDLAACRYNGVLATFDGPRWWRAAVDQYVWDLRATGAREPTQFHAELVRRAGISLEHVAAVSPVVCVDRELKPRDGLCALEAVVRLVPDLWPAYADPAYAEVDVVRDDADLRSIVHPLDRERVVALDEEE
;
A
#
# COMPACT_ATOMS: atom_id res chain seq x y z
N MET A 1 14.81 -15.79 18.46
CA MET A 1 15.49 -14.66 17.78
C MET A 1 15.95 -13.71 18.88
N SER A 2 17.14 -13.12 18.81
CA SER A 2 17.51 -12.09 19.81
C SER A 2 16.67 -10.85 19.57
N GLU A 3 16.32 -10.11 20.63
CA GLU A 3 15.55 -8.86 20.52
C GLU A 3 16.19 -7.88 19.52
N ASP A 4 17.53 -7.87 19.42
CA ASP A 4 18.31 -7.06 18.47
C ASP A 4 17.98 -7.27 16.98
N THR A 5 17.24 -8.33 16.63
CA THR A 5 16.88 -8.63 15.22
C THR A 5 15.46 -8.22 14.86
N LEU A 6 14.62 -7.86 15.83
CA LEU A 6 13.25 -7.41 15.58
C LEU A 6 13.21 -5.91 15.27
N PRO A 7 12.29 -5.44 14.42
CA PRO A 7 12.08 -4.01 14.26
C PRO A 7 11.51 -3.40 15.56
N HIS A 8 11.80 -2.13 15.79
CA HIS A 8 11.44 -1.42 17.02
C HIS A 8 10.22 -0.54 16.80
N ILE A 9 9.20 -0.73 17.64
CA ILE A 9 7.94 0.03 17.59
C ILE A 9 7.69 0.74 18.92
N LEU A 10 7.64 2.06 18.90
CA LEU A 10 7.18 2.89 20.01
C LEU A 10 5.68 3.09 19.90
N ILE A 11 4.92 2.68 20.92
CA ILE A 11 3.48 2.95 21.02
C ILE A 11 3.28 4.12 21.97
N VAL A 12 2.63 5.17 21.48
CA VAL A 12 2.28 6.36 22.24
C VAL A 12 0.77 6.41 22.39
N ASP A 13 0.31 6.18 23.61
CA ASP A 13 -1.10 6.05 23.98
C ASP A 13 -1.28 6.62 25.40
N ASP A 14 -2.35 7.37 25.64
CA ASP A 14 -2.67 7.96 26.94
C ASP A 14 -3.38 6.99 27.89
N GLU A 15 -3.74 5.80 27.41
CA GLU A 15 -4.19 4.69 28.23
C GLU A 15 -3.03 3.71 28.54
N GLU A 16 -3.19 2.90 29.60
CA GLU A 16 -2.23 1.84 29.91
C GLU A 16 -2.30 0.73 28.86
N THR A 17 -1.45 0.79 27.84
CA THR A 17 -1.40 -0.22 26.78
C THR A 17 -0.31 -1.25 27.07
N SER A 18 -0.67 -2.53 27.29
CA SER A 18 0.31 -3.60 27.48
C SER A 18 0.72 -4.26 26.15
N GLN A 19 1.98 -4.71 26.05
CA GLN A 19 2.55 -5.32 24.82
C GLN A 19 1.75 -6.55 24.35
N HIS A 20 1.29 -7.38 25.28
CA HIS A 20 0.52 -8.61 24.99
C HIS A 20 -0.87 -8.33 24.38
N GLU A 21 -1.47 -7.17 24.69
CA GLU A 21 -2.79 -6.80 24.16
C GLU A 21 -2.72 -6.34 22.69
N LEU A 22 -1.53 -6.04 22.19
CA LEU A 22 -1.31 -5.54 20.84
C LEU A 22 -0.91 -6.61 19.82
N GLY A 23 -0.73 -7.88 20.20
CA GLY A 23 -0.44 -8.94 19.20
C GLY A 23 0.82 -8.71 18.33
N LEU A 24 1.75 -7.87 18.79
CA LEU A 24 3.06 -7.63 18.18
C LEU A 24 4.14 -8.59 18.70
N ASP A 25 3.76 -9.46 19.64
CA ASP A 25 4.61 -10.49 20.20
C ASP A 25 5.27 -11.31 19.08
N ALA A 26 6.59 -11.44 19.14
CA ALA A 26 7.45 -12.07 18.12
C ALA A 26 7.56 -11.38 16.75
N LEU A 27 6.81 -10.30 16.49
CA LEU A 27 6.89 -9.52 15.25
C LEU A 27 7.78 -8.28 15.39
N ALA A 28 7.79 -7.66 16.57
CA ALA A 28 8.55 -6.44 16.85
C ALA A 28 8.95 -6.37 18.33
N ALA A 29 10.03 -5.65 18.64
CA ALA A 29 10.27 -5.19 19.99
C ALA A 29 9.48 -3.90 20.21
N THR A 30 8.77 -3.80 21.33
CA THR A 30 7.82 -2.69 21.57
C THR A 30 8.16 -1.90 22.83
N ARG A 31 7.89 -0.60 22.83
CA ARG A 31 7.85 0.22 24.06
C ARG A 31 6.53 0.97 24.09
N ALA A 32 5.77 0.83 25.17
CA ALA A 32 4.61 1.67 25.40
C ALA A 32 5.03 2.88 26.25
N ARG A 33 4.57 4.06 25.85
CA ARG A 33 4.80 5.33 26.55
C ARG A 33 3.52 6.14 26.57
N HIS A 34 3.24 6.71 27.74
CA HIS A 34 2.31 7.82 27.81
C HIS A 34 2.91 9.03 27.06
N PRO A 35 2.11 9.84 26.34
CA PRO A 35 2.59 11.02 25.60
C PRO A 35 3.55 11.94 26.36
N ARG A 36 3.32 12.13 27.67
CA ARG A 36 4.14 12.97 28.54
C ARG A 36 5.54 12.41 28.85
N ASP A 37 5.68 11.09 28.71
CA ASP A 37 6.87 10.34 29.12
C ASP A 37 7.76 9.95 27.92
N VAL A 38 7.38 10.36 26.70
CA VAL A 38 8.20 10.17 25.49
C VAL A 38 9.39 11.11 25.52
N ASP A 39 10.60 10.55 25.41
CA ASP A 39 11.84 11.31 25.32
C ASP A 39 12.60 11.04 24.00
N LEU A 40 13.74 11.71 23.83
CA LEU A 40 14.58 11.55 22.63
C LEU A 40 15.13 10.12 22.49
N SER A 41 15.42 9.44 23.60
CA SER A 41 15.97 8.08 23.57
C SER A 41 14.94 7.06 23.08
N ASP A 42 13.66 7.33 23.30
CA ASP A 42 12.57 6.53 22.73
C ASP A 42 12.44 6.75 21.22
N LEU A 43 12.61 7.99 20.74
CA LEU A 43 12.59 8.31 19.30
C LEU A 43 13.79 7.72 18.56
N GLU A 44 14.99 7.85 19.13
CA GLU A 44 16.22 7.27 18.57
C GLU A 44 16.20 5.73 18.54
N TRP A 45 15.46 5.10 19.46
CA TRP A 45 15.31 3.65 19.51
C TRP A 45 14.31 3.13 18.45
N ALA A 46 13.31 3.91 18.08
CA ALA A 46 12.17 3.45 17.29
C ALA A 46 12.40 3.53 15.77
N ASP A 47 12.06 2.44 15.07
CA ASP A 47 11.90 2.46 13.61
C ASP A 47 10.52 3.02 13.23
N LEU A 48 9.50 2.76 14.06
CA LEU A 48 8.12 3.23 13.87
C LEU A 48 7.51 3.71 15.19
N VAL A 49 6.91 4.89 15.18
CA VAL A 49 6.03 5.39 16.23
C VAL A 49 4.58 5.16 15.82
N LEU A 50 3.85 4.36 16.60
CA LEU A 50 2.41 4.18 16.54
C LEU A 50 1.75 5.13 17.53
N MET A 51 0.97 6.07 17.04
CA MET A 51 0.34 7.12 17.82
C MET A 51 -1.17 6.92 17.89
N ASP A 52 -1.77 6.86 19.08
CA ASP A 52 -3.24 6.96 19.16
C ASP A 52 -3.68 8.36 18.72
N PHE A 53 -4.73 8.41 17.93
CA PHE A 53 -5.34 9.66 17.52
C PHE A 53 -6.01 10.39 18.68
N ILE A 54 -6.72 9.67 19.53
CA ILE A 54 -7.43 10.24 20.67
C ILE A 54 -6.47 10.31 21.85
N ILE A 55 -6.29 11.51 22.42
CA ILE A 55 -5.42 11.76 23.57
C ILE A 55 -6.17 12.67 24.55
N ASN A 56 -6.93 12.07 25.46
CA ASN A 56 -7.82 12.76 26.39
C ASN A 56 -7.28 12.75 27.84
N ASN A 57 -6.53 11.72 28.22
CA ASN A 57 -6.04 11.50 29.58
C ASN A 57 -4.65 12.14 29.78
N TRP A 58 -4.55 13.45 29.54
CA TRP A 58 -3.30 14.19 29.72
C TRP A 58 -3.53 15.53 30.43
N ASP A 59 -3.80 15.44 31.73
CA ASP A 59 -4.17 16.60 32.57
C ASP A 59 -3.10 17.70 32.54
N GLU A 60 -1.81 17.35 32.59
CA GLU A 60 -0.73 18.35 32.61
C GLU A 60 -0.69 19.19 31.33
N ARG A 61 -1.01 18.59 30.18
CA ARG A 61 -1.16 19.32 28.91
C ARG A 61 -2.36 20.24 28.98
N ASP A 62 -3.47 19.76 29.52
CA ASP A 62 -4.73 20.50 29.55
C ASP A 62 -4.70 21.69 30.52
N GLU A 63 -3.84 21.65 31.53
CA GLU A 63 -3.58 22.75 32.47
C GLU A 63 -2.71 23.89 31.90
N LEU A 64 -1.95 23.68 30.82
CA LEU A 64 -1.11 24.75 30.25
C LEU A 64 -1.95 25.96 29.81
N GLU A 65 -1.39 27.15 29.66
CA GLU A 65 -2.14 28.28 29.07
C GLU A 65 -1.83 28.43 27.57
N GLN A 66 -0.64 28.00 27.16
CA GLN A 66 -0.10 28.19 25.83
C GLN A 66 -0.63 27.11 24.88
N VAL A 67 -1.53 27.49 23.96
CA VAL A 67 -2.13 26.58 22.97
C VAL A 67 -1.08 25.85 22.12
N ALA A 68 0.05 26.49 21.83
CA ALA A 68 1.14 25.88 21.05
C ALA A 68 1.80 24.67 21.74
N LEU A 69 1.68 24.55 23.07
CA LEU A 69 2.20 23.43 23.85
C LEU A 69 1.14 22.36 24.11
N LYS A 70 -0.05 22.49 23.50
CA LYS A 70 -1.19 21.59 23.70
C LYS A 70 -1.57 20.86 22.41
N PRO A 71 -0.84 19.80 22.02
CA PRO A 71 -1.28 18.96 20.92
C PRO A 71 -2.67 18.38 21.24
N ARG A 72 -3.67 18.76 20.46
CA ARG A 72 -5.09 18.39 20.70
C ARG A 72 -5.39 16.92 20.43
N ASN A 73 -4.54 16.25 19.65
CA ASN A 73 -4.71 14.86 19.22
C ASN A 73 -3.36 14.28 18.80
N GLY A 74 -3.34 12.98 18.52
CA GLY A 74 -2.16 12.25 18.07
C GLY A 74 -1.51 12.80 16.81
N LEU A 75 -2.29 13.34 15.86
CA LEU A 75 -1.72 13.94 14.65
C LEU A 75 -0.84 15.15 14.97
N ALA A 76 -1.33 16.04 15.86
CA ALA A 76 -0.57 17.20 16.28
C ALA A 76 0.68 16.81 17.07
N LEU A 77 0.57 15.79 17.93
CA LEU A 77 1.72 15.27 18.69
C LEU A 77 2.76 14.61 17.77
N ALA A 78 2.32 13.79 16.82
CA ALA A 78 3.20 13.13 15.85
C ALA A 78 4.01 14.14 15.04
N ALA A 79 3.42 15.29 14.66
CA ALA A 79 4.17 16.35 13.99
C ALA A 79 5.30 16.92 14.86
N VAL A 80 5.04 17.14 16.16
CA VAL A 80 6.07 17.64 17.09
C VAL A 80 7.19 16.60 17.29
N LEU A 81 6.82 15.34 17.56
CA LEU A 81 7.80 14.28 17.77
C LEU A 81 8.63 13.97 16.52
N ARG A 82 8.03 14.08 15.33
CA ARG A 82 8.75 13.92 14.06
C ARG A 82 9.86 14.95 13.90
N GLU A 83 9.57 16.23 14.17
CA GLU A 83 10.60 17.28 14.10
C GLU A 83 11.75 17.03 15.07
N HIS A 84 11.47 16.45 16.25
CA HIS A 84 12.51 16.03 17.18
C HIS A 84 13.34 14.86 16.66
N ALA A 85 12.70 13.83 16.09
CA ALA A 85 13.39 12.68 15.50
C ALA A 85 14.27 13.07 14.31
N ASP A 86 13.76 13.97 13.46
CA ASP A 86 14.50 14.50 12.30
C ASP A 86 15.70 15.36 12.74
N ALA A 87 15.55 16.15 13.82
CA ALA A 87 16.65 16.96 14.37
C ALA A 87 17.80 16.12 14.94
N THR A 88 17.52 14.95 15.51
CA THR A 88 18.53 14.04 16.07
C THR A 88 19.26 13.21 15.01
N ASN A 89 18.76 13.18 13.77
CA ASN A 89 19.26 12.31 12.71
C ASN A 89 20.67 12.68 12.17
N ASN A 90 21.34 13.74 12.67
CA ASN A 90 22.80 14.03 12.57
C ASN A 90 23.55 13.57 11.28
N GLY A 91 22.94 13.70 10.10
CA GLY A 91 23.49 13.17 8.84
C GLY A 91 22.51 12.37 7.98
N GLY A 92 21.34 12.00 8.50
CA GLY A 92 20.19 11.61 7.69
C GLY A 92 20.09 10.12 7.33
N HIS A 93 20.52 9.20 8.21
CA HIS A 93 20.53 7.76 7.92
C HIS A 93 19.83 6.88 8.96
N SER A 94 19.37 7.43 10.09
CA SER A 94 18.53 6.69 11.05
C SER A 94 17.12 7.28 11.04
N TYR A 95 16.18 6.59 10.40
CA TYR A 95 14.85 7.10 10.20
C TYR A 95 13.86 6.56 11.23
N THR A 96 12.93 7.42 11.64
CA THR A 96 11.77 7.05 12.46
C THR A 96 10.50 7.39 11.69
N ALA A 97 9.72 6.37 11.34
CA ALA A 97 8.40 6.57 10.76
C ALA A 97 7.35 6.89 11.84
N PHE A 98 6.26 7.54 11.44
CA PHE A 98 5.11 7.82 12.27
C PHE A 98 3.85 7.36 11.55
N ALA A 99 3.04 6.58 12.27
CA ALA A 99 1.72 6.17 11.83
C ALA A 99 0.69 6.40 12.95
N ILE A 100 -0.54 6.68 12.55
CA ILE A 100 -1.66 6.70 13.50
C ILE A 100 -2.19 5.28 13.67
N HIS A 101 -2.57 4.92 14.88
CA HIS A 101 -3.25 3.68 15.22
C HIS A 101 -4.56 4.02 15.92
N SER A 102 -5.69 3.93 15.22
CA SER A 102 -6.95 4.43 15.77
C SER A 102 -8.18 3.68 15.28
N ALA A 103 -9.20 3.60 16.14
CA ALA A 103 -10.56 3.19 15.74
C ALA A 103 -11.33 4.35 15.08
N HIS A 104 -10.75 5.55 15.05
CA HIS A 104 -11.38 6.81 14.66
C HIS A 104 -10.85 7.36 13.33
N ILE A 105 -10.38 6.51 12.41
CA ILE A 105 -9.97 6.96 11.06
C ILE A 105 -11.11 7.69 10.36
N GLY A 106 -12.36 7.31 10.63
CA GLY A 106 -13.55 8.02 10.19
C GLY A 106 -13.58 9.49 10.62
N ASP A 107 -13.13 9.82 11.83
CA ASP A 107 -13.12 11.19 12.35
C ASP A 107 -12.02 12.05 11.69
N ILE A 108 -10.89 11.43 11.38
CA ILE A 108 -9.79 12.08 10.64
C ILE A 108 -10.23 12.37 9.20
N SER A 109 -10.90 11.39 8.58
CA SER A 109 -11.32 11.43 7.18
C SER A 109 -12.70 12.05 6.95
N ALA A 110 -13.43 12.45 8.00
CA ALA A 110 -14.80 12.96 7.91
C ALA A 110 -14.94 14.19 7.01
N ARG A 111 -13.87 14.97 6.88
CA ARG A 111 -13.79 16.16 6.02
C ARG A 111 -13.47 15.85 4.57
N LEU A 112 -13.14 14.59 4.26
CA LEU A 112 -12.78 14.12 2.93
C LEU A 112 -14.01 13.52 2.23
N HIS A 113 -14.00 13.64 0.91
CA HIS A 113 -14.92 12.91 0.04
C HIS A 113 -14.84 11.40 0.34
N THR A 114 -15.95 10.67 0.22
CA THR A 114 -16.05 9.24 0.60
C THR A 114 -14.99 8.38 -0.09
N THR A 115 -14.71 8.66 -1.36
CA THR A 115 -13.68 8.01 -2.19
C THR A 115 -12.24 8.25 -1.70
N ASN A 116 -12.03 9.19 -0.77
CA ASN A 116 -10.73 9.61 -0.25
C ASN A 116 -10.55 9.25 1.24
N ARG A 117 -11.39 8.35 1.80
CA ARG A 117 -11.35 8.00 3.24
C ARG A 117 -10.44 6.82 3.57
N THR A 118 -9.66 6.33 2.61
CA THR A 118 -8.79 5.18 2.80
C THR A 118 -7.56 5.51 3.68
N PRO A 119 -7.02 4.52 4.41
CA PRO A 119 -5.81 4.65 5.25
C PRO A 119 -4.65 5.41 4.60
N TYR A 120 -4.28 5.06 3.37
CA TYR A 120 -3.14 5.67 2.68
C TYR A 120 -3.40 7.12 2.28
N VAL A 121 -4.64 7.51 1.96
CA VAL A 121 -5.00 8.91 1.68
C VAL A 121 -4.91 9.74 2.96
N VAL A 122 -5.48 9.23 4.05
CA VAL A 122 -5.41 9.88 5.36
C VAL A 122 -3.95 10.08 5.77
N ALA A 123 -3.11 9.06 5.61
CA ALA A 123 -1.68 9.16 5.90
C ALA A 123 -0.98 10.22 5.04
N ARG A 124 -1.20 10.18 3.72
CA ARG A 124 -0.61 11.11 2.76
C ARG A 124 -0.94 12.57 3.08
N LEU A 125 -2.20 12.86 3.41
CA LEU A 125 -2.65 14.23 3.71
C LEU A 125 -2.19 14.76 5.06
N ASN A 126 -1.70 13.90 5.95
CA ASN A 126 -1.28 14.26 7.30
C ASN A 126 0.21 14.01 7.55
N ASN A 127 1.03 13.86 6.50
CA ASN A 127 2.48 13.64 6.61
C ASN A 127 2.84 12.43 7.49
N LEU A 128 2.08 11.33 7.35
CA LEU A 128 2.32 10.06 8.02
C LEU A 128 2.76 9.00 7.02
N GLU A 129 3.48 7.99 7.48
CA GLU A 129 3.78 6.80 6.67
C GLU A 129 2.52 5.95 6.47
N TRP A 130 1.68 5.78 7.51
CA TRP A 130 0.40 5.07 7.39
C TRP A 130 -0.65 5.49 8.44
N ALA A 131 -1.89 5.03 8.27
CA ALA A 131 -2.96 5.13 9.27
C ALA A 131 -3.61 3.74 9.47
N PHE A 132 -3.33 3.10 10.59
CA PHE A 132 -3.84 1.77 10.93
C PHE A 132 -5.20 1.84 11.62
N ASP A 133 -6.19 1.14 11.06
CA ASP A 133 -7.50 0.99 11.68
C ASP A 133 -7.43 -0.05 12.80
N LYS A 134 -7.85 0.28 14.03
CA LYS A 134 -7.90 -0.68 15.15
C LYS A 134 -8.86 -1.86 14.84
N ALA A 135 -9.80 -1.72 13.90
CA ALA A 135 -10.66 -2.81 13.43
C ALA A 135 -9.96 -3.80 12.50
N ASP A 136 -8.85 -3.41 11.85
CA ASP A 136 -8.12 -4.29 10.95
C ASP A 136 -7.21 -5.24 11.74
N THR A 137 -7.49 -6.55 11.67
CA THR A 137 -6.68 -7.58 12.32
C THR A 137 -5.27 -7.71 11.75
N ALA A 138 -5.04 -7.34 10.49
CA ALA A 138 -3.74 -7.41 9.84
C ALA A 138 -2.80 -6.27 10.28
N ARG A 139 -3.34 -5.22 10.92
CA ARG A 139 -2.61 -3.99 11.27
C ARG A 139 -1.28 -4.22 11.97
N PHE A 140 -1.18 -5.26 12.82
CA PHE A 140 0.04 -5.55 13.57
C PHE A 140 1.13 -6.13 12.70
N ALA A 141 0.79 -7.08 11.83
CA ALA A 141 1.71 -7.60 10.83
C ALA A 141 2.16 -6.48 9.87
N SER A 142 1.24 -5.61 9.44
CA SER A 142 1.54 -4.46 8.58
C SER A 142 2.40 -3.41 9.30
N SER A 143 2.16 -3.15 10.59
CA SER A 143 2.98 -2.24 11.40
C SER A 143 4.41 -2.76 11.55
N ALA A 144 4.58 -4.05 11.84
CA ALA A 144 5.88 -4.69 11.89
C ALA A 144 6.59 -4.68 10.53
N ALA A 145 5.87 -4.94 9.43
CA ALA A 145 6.41 -4.86 8.08
C ALA A 145 6.86 -3.44 7.71
N LEU A 146 6.13 -2.41 8.15
CA LEU A 146 6.52 -1.01 7.97
C LEU A 146 7.77 -0.68 8.77
N ALA A 147 7.81 -1.02 10.06
CA ALA A 147 8.97 -0.80 10.92
C ALA A 147 10.23 -1.50 10.37
N ASP A 148 10.09 -2.74 9.91
CA ASP A 148 11.18 -3.48 9.26
C ASP A 148 11.63 -2.83 7.94
N ALA A 149 10.72 -2.28 7.15
CA ALA A 149 11.07 -1.55 5.94
C ALA A 149 11.84 -0.24 6.25
N VAL A 150 11.46 0.48 7.31
CA VAL A 150 12.17 1.69 7.77
C VAL A 150 13.60 1.35 8.19
N ARG A 151 13.76 0.27 8.95
CA ARG A 151 15.07 -0.21 9.36
C ARG A 151 15.95 -0.62 8.17
N HIS A 152 15.39 -1.35 7.21
CA HIS A 152 16.09 -1.73 5.98
C HIS A 152 16.51 -0.51 5.16
N VAL A 153 15.61 0.45 4.98
CA VAL A 153 15.94 1.69 4.26
C VAL A 153 17.02 2.48 4.98
N SER A 154 16.94 2.61 6.31
CA SER A 154 17.97 3.27 7.13
C SER A 154 19.34 2.62 6.95
N ALA A 155 19.42 1.30 6.92
CA ALA A 155 20.66 0.56 6.72
C ALA A 155 21.20 0.65 5.28
N SER A 156 20.32 0.69 4.27
CA SER A 156 20.71 0.71 2.86
C SER A 156 21.03 2.12 2.34
N TRP A 157 20.48 3.17 2.96
CA TRP A 157 20.62 4.53 2.45
C TRP A 157 22.05 5.07 2.38
N PRO A 158 22.96 4.80 3.35
CA PRO A 158 24.36 5.21 3.24
C PRO A 158 25.08 4.68 1.98
N ALA A 159 24.59 3.60 1.38
CA ALA A 159 25.13 3.05 0.14
C ALA A 159 24.61 3.77 -1.13
N VAL A 160 23.49 4.50 -1.05
CA VAL A 160 22.97 5.35 -2.15
C VAL A 160 23.99 6.42 -2.52
N ASP A 161 24.64 7.01 -1.51
CA ASP A 161 25.67 8.03 -1.66
C ASP A 161 26.92 7.52 -2.41
N ALA A 162 27.14 6.21 -2.41
CA ALA A 162 28.30 5.55 -3.03
C ALA A 162 28.01 4.83 -4.36
N GLY A 163 26.80 4.26 -4.52
CA GLY A 163 26.43 3.35 -5.62
C GLY A 163 25.38 3.89 -6.60
N GLY A 164 24.85 5.11 -6.35
CA GLY A 164 23.84 5.75 -7.17
C GLY A 164 22.41 5.24 -6.93
N ILE A 165 21.44 6.12 -7.19
CA ILE A 165 20.01 5.93 -6.86
C ILE A 165 19.41 4.69 -7.55
N GLY A 166 19.83 4.41 -8.79
CA GLY A 166 19.32 3.26 -9.55
C GLY A 166 19.64 1.92 -8.87
N THR A 167 20.88 1.74 -8.43
CA THR A 167 21.33 0.53 -7.73
C THR A 167 20.58 0.33 -6.42
N ALA A 168 20.49 1.38 -5.59
CA ALA A 168 19.79 1.30 -4.32
C ALA A 168 18.28 1.04 -4.50
N THR A 169 17.66 1.64 -5.53
CA THR A 169 16.26 1.37 -5.87
C THR A 169 16.08 -0.09 -6.27
N ALA A 170 16.94 -0.63 -7.15
CA ALA A 170 16.89 -2.04 -7.54
C ALA A 170 17.07 -2.97 -6.33
N ASP A 171 18.00 -2.66 -5.43
CA ASP A 171 18.27 -3.44 -4.22
C ASP A 171 17.09 -3.45 -3.23
N LEU A 172 16.49 -2.28 -2.98
CA LEU A 172 15.32 -2.13 -2.10
C LEU A 172 14.07 -2.79 -2.68
N LEU A 173 13.88 -2.68 -4.00
CA LEU A 173 12.78 -3.36 -4.69
C LEU A 173 13.06 -4.84 -4.95
N LYS A 174 14.29 -5.33 -4.71
CA LYS A 174 14.75 -6.67 -5.04
C LYS A 174 14.50 -7.02 -6.51
N LEU A 175 14.83 -6.07 -7.39
CA LEU A 175 14.74 -6.27 -8.82
C LEU A 175 15.85 -7.25 -9.27
N ASP A 176 15.45 -8.42 -9.76
CA ASP A 176 16.39 -9.46 -10.22
C ASP A 176 17.01 -9.06 -11.55
N ALA A 177 18.31 -8.77 -11.58
CA ALA A 177 19.02 -8.36 -12.80
C ALA A 177 19.10 -9.46 -13.87
N ASP A 178 18.98 -10.73 -13.47
CA ASP A 178 19.08 -11.87 -14.39
C ASP A 178 17.70 -12.26 -14.97
N ALA A 179 16.61 -11.69 -14.45
CA ALA A 179 15.27 -11.97 -14.95
C ALA A 179 15.03 -11.33 -16.32
N THR A 180 14.42 -12.08 -17.24
CA THR A 180 14.12 -11.61 -18.61
C THR A 180 13.17 -10.42 -18.66
N TRP A 181 12.37 -10.22 -17.62
CA TRP A 181 11.42 -9.12 -17.48
C TRP A 181 11.98 -7.91 -16.72
N SER A 182 13.23 -7.99 -16.23
CA SER A 182 13.82 -7.01 -15.32
C SER A 182 13.95 -5.61 -15.91
N GLU A 183 14.43 -5.51 -17.15
CA GLU A 183 14.60 -4.21 -17.84
C GLU A 183 13.25 -3.49 -17.98
N ARG A 184 12.20 -4.23 -18.38
CA ARG A 184 10.84 -3.69 -18.47
C ARG A 184 10.28 -3.27 -17.10
N ALA A 185 10.56 -4.05 -16.05
CA ALA A 185 10.17 -3.68 -14.69
C ALA A 185 10.90 -2.41 -14.21
N ALA A 186 12.18 -2.23 -14.55
CA ALA A 186 12.92 -1.01 -14.26
C ALA A 186 12.31 0.21 -14.96
N ASP A 187 11.94 0.07 -16.24
CA ASP A 187 11.24 1.12 -16.98
C ASP A 187 9.89 1.47 -16.34
N ASP A 188 9.09 0.46 -15.98
CA ASP A 188 7.79 0.67 -15.30
C ASP A 188 7.97 1.40 -13.96
N VAL A 189 9.04 1.12 -13.21
CA VAL A 189 9.40 1.83 -11.96
C VAL A 189 9.71 3.30 -12.23
N VAL A 190 10.50 3.61 -13.27
CA VAL A 190 10.82 4.99 -13.65
C VAL A 190 9.57 5.75 -14.09
N LEU A 191 8.68 5.11 -14.85
CA LEU A 191 7.41 5.71 -15.29
C LEU A 191 6.47 6.03 -14.12
N CYS A 192 6.60 5.33 -13.00
CA CYS A 192 5.86 5.61 -11.78
C CYS A 192 6.43 6.77 -10.94
N GLN A 193 7.36 7.55 -11.53
CA GLN A 193 7.85 8.83 -10.99
C GLN A 193 8.38 8.71 -9.57
N ILE A 194 9.26 7.73 -9.32
CA ILE A 194 10.03 7.66 -8.08
C ILE A 194 10.68 9.03 -7.79
N PRO A 195 10.67 9.55 -6.54
CA PRO A 195 11.05 10.94 -6.25
C PRO A 195 12.57 11.24 -6.32
N LEU A 196 13.23 10.90 -7.44
CA LEU A 196 14.69 10.90 -7.67
C LEU A 196 15.43 12.16 -7.21
N SER A 197 14.84 13.34 -7.34
CA SER A 197 15.47 14.61 -6.93
C SER A 197 15.64 14.75 -5.41
N GLU A 198 14.79 14.09 -4.63
CA GLU A 198 14.92 14.03 -3.18
C GLU A 198 15.96 12.97 -2.78
N PHE A 199 16.08 11.87 -3.54
CA PHE A 199 17.14 10.89 -3.33
C PHE A 199 18.55 11.50 -3.51
N SER A 200 18.72 12.48 -4.40
CA SER A 200 20.03 13.07 -4.68
C SER A 200 20.44 14.18 -3.71
N ALA A 201 19.51 14.72 -2.91
CA ALA A 201 19.77 15.78 -1.94
C ALA A 201 20.11 15.27 -0.53
N GLY A 202 20.26 13.95 -0.36
CA GLY A 202 20.42 13.32 0.96
C GLY A 202 19.14 13.36 1.79
N THR A 203 17.99 13.68 1.18
CA THR A 203 16.71 13.82 1.87
C THR A 203 15.95 12.49 1.91
N ASN A 204 15.92 11.95 3.13
CA ASN A 204 14.95 11.04 3.75
C ASN A 204 14.45 9.83 2.91
N GLY A 205 15.05 8.66 3.15
CA GLY A 205 14.55 7.37 2.67
C GLY A 205 13.09 7.06 3.03
N LEU A 206 12.49 7.74 4.01
CA LEU A 206 11.03 7.65 4.25
C LEU A 206 10.20 8.14 3.06
N LEU A 207 10.71 9.05 2.22
CA LEU A 207 10.01 9.47 1.01
C LEU A 207 9.85 8.33 0.00
N PHE A 208 10.85 7.44 -0.10
CA PHE A 208 10.74 6.22 -0.90
C PHE A 208 9.64 5.30 -0.36
N LEU A 209 9.62 5.08 0.96
CA LEU A 209 8.58 4.26 1.58
C LEU A 209 7.19 4.88 1.40
N ARG A 210 7.04 6.20 1.55
CA ARG A 210 5.76 6.89 1.29
C ARG A 210 5.34 6.78 -0.17
N TRP A 211 6.27 6.89 -1.12
CA TRP A 211 5.95 6.65 -2.53
C TRP A 211 5.42 5.23 -2.75
N LEU A 212 6.06 4.21 -2.16
CA LEU A 212 5.56 2.84 -2.22
C LEU A 212 4.19 2.68 -1.56
N LEU A 213 4.04 3.15 -0.32
CA LEU A 213 2.82 3.02 0.48
C LEU A 213 1.64 3.79 -0.12
N HIS A 214 1.85 5.00 -0.62
CA HIS A 214 0.77 5.91 -1.01
C HIS A 214 0.57 6.03 -2.51
N GLY A 215 1.54 5.64 -3.32
CA GLY A 215 1.53 5.81 -4.78
C GLY A 215 1.62 4.51 -5.57
N ILE A 216 2.15 3.44 -4.98
CA ILE A 216 2.39 2.17 -5.70
C ILE A 216 1.48 1.06 -5.19
N MET A 217 1.61 0.65 -3.93
CA MET A 217 0.95 -0.54 -3.38
C MET A 217 -0.59 -0.51 -3.42
N PRO A 218 -1.27 0.64 -3.23
CA PRO A 218 -2.72 0.70 -3.30
C PRO A 218 -3.28 0.61 -4.72
N TYR A 219 -2.44 0.77 -5.75
CA TYR A 219 -2.88 0.97 -7.14
C TYR A 219 -2.28 -0.07 -8.09
N PRO A 220 -2.94 -0.35 -9.22
CA PRO A 220 -2.37 -1.19 -10.28
C PRO A 220 -1.27 -0.44 -11.03
N THR A 221 -0.05 -0.49 -10.50
CA THR A 221 1.15 0.18 -11.05
C THR A 221 2.12 -0.87 -11.59
N PHE A 222 3.44 -0.69 -11.43
CA PHE A 222 4.42 -1.75 -11.70
C PHE A 222 4.25 -2.94 -10.73
N LEU A 223 3.57 -2.76 -9.60
CA LEU A 223 3.12 -3.84 -8.72
C LEU A 223 1.61 -4.08 -8.88
N LEU A 224 1.24 -5.35 -8.89
CA LEU A 224 -0.15 -5.79 -9.03
C LEU A 224 -0.58 -6.56 -7.78
N ALA A 225 -1.77 -6.25 -7.26
CA ALA A 225 -2.45 -7.12 -6.30
C ALA A 225 -3.16 -8.28 -7.01
N MET A 226 -3.62 -9.25 -6.22
CA MET A 226 -4.23 -10.50 -6.70
C MET A 226 -5.33 -10.29 -7.74
N HIS A 227 -6.23 -9.30 -7.55
CA HIS A 227 -7.32 -9.02 -8.48
C HIS A 227 -6.84 -8.70 -9.89
N TRP A 228 -5.79 -7.87 -10.01
CA TRP A 228 -5.23 -7.47 -11.31
C TRP A 228 -4.37 -8.57 -11.95
N VAL A 229 -3.79 -9.47 -11.15
CA VAL A 229 -3.16 -10.70 -11.66
C VAL A 229 -4.23 -11.65 -12.20
N ALA A 230 -5.33 -11.86 -11.47
CA ALA A 230 -6.45 -12.69 -11.89
C ALA A 230 -7.06 -12.19 -13.21
N ALA A 231 -7.20 -10.86 -13.38
CA ALA A 231 -7.64 -10.25 -14.62
C ALA A 231 -6.73 -10.58 -15.82
N ARG A 232 -5.40 -10.51 -15.64
CA ARG A 232 -4.42 -10.87 -16.69
C ARG A 232 -4.48 -12.34 -17.06
N LEU A 233 -4.77 -13.20 -16.08
CA LEU A 233 -4.94 -14.64 -16.26
C LEU A 233 -6.36 -15.03 -16.72
N ARG A 234 -7.32 -14.10 -16.77
CA ARG A 234 -8.74 -14.36 -17.10
C ARG A 234 -9.40 -15.43 -16.23
N ILE A 235 -9.05 -15.43 -14.94
CA ILE A 235 -9.67 -16.28 -13.92
C ILE A 235 -10.21 -15.42 -12.78
N THR A 236 -11.08 -15.98 -11.94
CA THR A 236 -11.58 -15.23 -10.78
C THR A 236 -10.52 -15.08 -9.69
N PRO A 237 -10.55 -14.00 -8.88
CA PRO A 237 -9.65 -13.84 -7.73
C PRO A 237 -9.71 -15.03 -6.75
N ALA A 238 -10.90 -15.63 -6.57
CA ALA A 238 -11.08 -16.82 -5.75
C ALA A 238 -10.31 -18.04 -6.29
N SER A 239 -10.36 -18.28 -7.61
CA SER A 239 -9.59 -19.35 -8.25
C SER A 239 -8.09 -19.13 -8.10
N LEU A 240 -7.62 -17.89 -8.27
CA LEU A 240 -6.22 -17.56 -8.08
C LEU A 240 -5.77 -17.79 -6.62
N ARG A 241 -6.61 -17.45 -5.64
CA ARG A 241 -6.33 -17.72 -4.22
C ARG A 241 -6.12 -19.21 -3.95
N GLN A 242 -7.00 -20.07 -4.48
CA GLN A 242 -6.87 -21.53 -4.38
C GLN A 242 -5.57 -22.05 -5.02
N VAL A 243 -5.17 -21.50 -6.16
CA VAL A 243 -3.89 -21.85 -6.79
C VAL A 243 -2.72 -21.51 -5.88
N MET A 244 -2.73 -20.31 -5.29
CA MET A 244 -1.63 -19.82 -4.44
C MET A 244 -1.52 -20.54 -3.09
N GLU A 245 -2.56 -21.24 -2.65
CA GLU A 245 -2.55 -22.11 -1.47
C GLU A 245 -1.87 -23.47 -1.73
N GLY A 246 -1.67 -23.85 -3.01
CA GLY A 246 -1.09 -25.13 -3.41
C GLY A 246 0.35 -25.04 -3.95
N GLU A 247 0.85 -26.17 -4.44
CA GLU A 247 2.22 -26.33 -5.00
C GLU A 247 2.23 -26.65 -6.51
N SER A 248 1.14 -26.27 -7.19
CA SER A 248 0.94 -26.52 -8.62
C SER A 248 2.04 -25.87 -9.49
N GLU A 249 2.12 -26.28 -10.76
CA GLU A 249 3.04 -25.65 -11.72
C GLU A 249 2.73 -24.15 -11.83
N LEU A 250 1.44 -23.81 -11.93
CA LEU A 250 0.97 -22.42 -11.97
C LEU A 250 1.34 -21.64 -10.70
N ALA A 251 1.22 -22.25 -9.51
CA ALA A 251 1.59 -21.60 -8.26
C ALA A 251 3.09 -21.26 -8.22
N ARG A 252 3.95 -22.19 -8.69
CA ARG A 252 5.40 -21.98 -8.77
C ARG A 252 5.77 -20.92 -9.80
N ASP A 253 5.14 -20.94 -10.97
CA ASP A 253 5.32 -19.92 -12.02
C ASP A 253 4.98 -18.52 -11.49
N LEU A 254 3.84 -18.39 -10.80
CA LEU A 254 3.39 -17.12 -10.22
C LEU A 254 4.21 -16.70 -8.99
N ALA A 255 4.75 -17.65 -8.22
CA ALA A 255 5.68 -17.35 -7.12
C ALA A 255 6.99 -16.73 -7.66
N ALA A 256 7.47 -17.17 -8.82
CA ALA A 256 8.64 -16.58 -9.47
C ALA A 256 8.39 -15.14 -9.97
N CYS A 257 7.13 -14.76 -10.19
CA CYS A 257 6.73 -13.40 -10.56
C CYS A 257 6.50 -12.47 -9.35
N ARG A 258 6.60 -12.99 -8.12
CA ARG A 258 6.19 -12.30 -6.90
C ARG A 258 7.22 -11.22 -6.52
N TYR A 259 6.70 -10.09 -6.04
CA TYR A 259 7.50 -9.04 -5.43
C TYR A 259 7.97 -9.47 -4.03
N ASN A 260 9.27 -9.32 -3.76
CA ASN A 260 9.93 -9.70 -2.51
C ASN A 260 10.81 -8.57 -1.94
N GLY A 261 10.63 -7.33 -2.42
CA GLY A 261 11.32 -6.14 -1.91
C GLY A 261 10.78 -5.64 -0.57
N VAL A 262 11.21 -4.44 -0.18
CA VAL A 262 10.70 -3.78 1.04
C VAL A 262 9.16 -3.69 1.01
N LEU A 263 8.53 -3.82 2.17
CA LEU A 263 7.07 -3.83 2.31
C LEU A 263 6.35 -4.99 1.58
N ALA A 264 7.04 -6.02 1.07
CA ALA A 264 6.39 -7.13 0.34
C ALA A 264 5.31 -7.91 1.12
N THR A 265 5.30 -7.78 2.45
CA THR A 265 4.31 -8.38 3.36
C THR A 265 3.34 -7.37 3.96
N PHE A 266 3.42 -6.08 3.59
CA PHE A 266 2.69 -4.99 4.21
C PHE A 266 1.18 -5.04 3.95
N ASP A 267 0.77 -5.19 2.69
CA ASP A 267 -0.63 -5.18 2.25
C ASP A 267 -0.95 -6.38 1.36
N GLY A 268 -0.62 -7.57 1.86
CA GLY A 268 -0.76 -8.83 1.12
C GLY A 268 0.25 -8.98 -0.02
N PRO A 269 0.19 -10.11 -0.77
CA PRO A 269 1.13 -10.38 -1.83
C PRO A 269 0.98 -9.40 -3.00
N ARG A 270 2.11 -9.08 -3.62
CA ARG A 270 2.21 -8.28 -4.85
C ARG A 270 3.06 -9.01 -5.88
N TRP A 271 2.80 -8.73 -7.16
CA TRP A 271 3.52 -9.30 -8.29
C TRP A 271 4.06 -8.19 -9.18
N TRP A 272 5.22 -8.43 -9.78
CA TRP A 272 5.75 -7.55 -10.81
C TRP A 272 4.85 -7.62 -12.05
N ARG A 273 4.33 -6.47 -12.50
CA ARG A 273 3.53 -6.36 -13.73
C ARG A 273 4.27 -6.97 -14.91
N ALA A 274 5.52 -6.55 -15.12
CA ALA A 274 6.35 -7.02 -16.22
C ALA A 274 6.52 -8.56 -16.20
N ALA A 275 6.70 -9.16 -15.02
CA ALA A 275 6.84 -10.60 -14.88
C ALA A 275 5.55 -11.36 -15.24
N VAL A 276 4.40 -10.88 -14.75
CA VAL A 276 3.09 -11.49 -15.05
C VAL A 276 2.76 -11.33 -16.54
N ASP A 277 2.99 -10.15 -17.10
CA ASP A 277 2.75 -9.89 -18.52
C ASP A 277 3.63 -10.78 -19.42
N GLN A 278 4.92 -10.94 -19.06
CA GLN A 278 5.85 -11.83 -19.76
C GLN A 278 5.41 -13.29 -19.66
N TYR A 279 4.98 -13.75 -18.49
CA TYR A 279 4.45 -15.10 -18.29
C TYR A 279 3.25 -15.37 -19.21
N VAL A 280 2.27 -14.45 -19.23
CA VAL A 280 1.09 -14.57 -20.10
C VAL A 280 1.49 -14.59 -21.58
N TRP A 281 2.47 -13.75 -21.96
CA TRP A 281 2.99 -13.70 -23.32
C TRP A 281 3.64 -15.03 -23.73
N ASP A 282 4.49 -15.60 -22.89
CA ASP A 282 5.22 -16.83 -23.19
C ASP A 282 4.27 -18.04 -23.32
N LEU A 283 3.25 -18.14 -22.47
CA LEU A 283 2.18 -19.14 -22.63
C LEU A 283 1.45 -19.01 -23.98
N ARG A 284 1.16 -17.78 -24.41
CA ARG A 284 0.52 -17.54 -25.72
C ARG A 284 1.47 -17.84 -26.88
N ALA A 285 2.76 -17.53 -26.74
CA ALA A 285 3.78 -17.78 -27.75
C ALA A 285 3.98 -19.28 -27.99
N THR A 286 3.87 -20.11 -26.95
CA THR A 286 3.98 -21.58 -27.03
C THR A 286 2.75 -22.29 -27.62
N GLY A 287 1.69 -21.54 -27.95
CA GLY A 287 0.54 -22.06 -28.71
C GLY A 287 -0.82 -21.80 -28.07
N ALA A 288 -0.87 -21.31 -26.82
CA ALA A 288 -2.12 -21.01 -26.12
C ALA A 288 -2.69 -19.63 -26.51
N ARG A 289 -2.85 -19.37 -27.81
CA ARG A 289 -3.19 -18.04 -28.35
C ARG A 289 -4.66 -17.67 -28.15
N GLU A 290 -5.55 -18.64 -28.33
CA GLU A 290 -6.99 -18.43 -28.18
C GLU A 290 -7.39 -18.44 -26.70
N PRO A 291 -8.39 -17.64 -26.27
CA PRO A 291 -8.80 -17.56 -24.87
C PRO A 291 -9.12 -18.91 -24.22
N THR A 292 -9.77 -19.82 -24.97
CA THR A 292 -10.11 -21.16 -24.50
C THR A 292 -8.88 -22.05 -24.33
N GLN A 293 -7.89 -21.94 -25.22
CA GLN A 293 -6.63 -22.68 -25.12
C GLN A 293 -5.78 -22.16 -23.97
N PHE A 294 -5.71 -20.84 -23.82
CA PHE A 294 -5.05 -20.18 -22.69
C PHE A 294 -5.63 -20.65 -21.35
N HIS A 295 -6.96 -20.64 -21.22
CA HIS A 295 -7.62 -21.12 -20.02
C HIS A 295 -7.37 -22.61 -19.76
N ALA A 296 -7.45 -23.46 -20.79
CA ALA A 296 -7.16 -24.88 -20.67
C ALA A 296 -5.72 -25.16 -20.19
N GLU A 297 -4.74 -24.38 -20.68
CA GLU A 297 -3.36 -24.48 -20.24
C GLU A 297 -3.18 -24.05 -18.78
N LEU A 298 -3.87 -22.99 -18.34
CA LEU A 298 -3.88 -22.59 -16.93
C LEU A 298 -4.47 -23.68 -16.04
N VAL A 299 -5.60 -24.29 -16.43
CA VAL A 299 -6.22 -25.41 -15.71
C VAL A 299 -5.26 -26.61 -15.63
N ARG A 300 -4.58 -26.94 -16.74
CA ARG A 300 -3.58 -28.01 -16.78
C ARG A 300 -2.44 -27.76 -15.79
N ARG A 301 -1.89 -26.54 -15.77
CA ARG A 301 -0.78 -26.14 -14.87
C ARG A 301 -1.21 -26.06 -13.41
N ALA A 302 -2.44 -25.62 -13.15
CA ALA A 302 -3.00 -25.53 -11.81
C ALA A 302 -3.32 -26.92 -11.22
N GLY A 303 -3.67 -27.89 -12.06
CA GLY A 303 -4.11 -29.21 -11.60
C GLY A 303 -5.47 -29.21 -10.90
N ILE A 304 -6.19 -28.10 -10.94
CA ILE A 304 -7.53 -27.90 -10.38
C ILE A 304 -8.41 -27.17 -11.39
N SER A 305 -9.73 -27.24 -11.21
CA SER A 305 -10.65 -26.44 -12.02
C SER A 305 -10.51 -24.97 -11.66
N LEU A 306 -10.40 -24.12 -12.67
CA LEU A 306 -10.35 -22.66 -12.52
C LEU A 306 -11.63 -22.07 -13.10
N GLU A 307 -12.21 -21.10 -12.42
CA GLU A 307 -13.35 -20.38 -12.94
C GLU A 307 -12.91 -19.37 -14.01
N HIS A 308 -13.35 -19.60 -15.25
CA HIS A 308 -13.02 -18.77 -16.40
C HIS A 308 -13.84 -17.48 -16.42
N VAL A 309 -13.17 -16.35 -16.65
CA VAL A 309 -13.85 -15.08 -16.92
C VAL A 309 -14.03 -14.91 -18.43
N ALA A 310 -15.28 -15.06 -18.88
CA ALA A 310 -15.63 -15.04 -20.30
C ALA A 310 -15.50 -13.66 -20.97
N ALA A 311 -15.39 -12.58 -20.18
CA ALA A 311 -15.24 -11.23 -20.72
C ALA A 311 -14.00 -11.13 -21.61
N VAL A 312 -14.14 -10.47 -22.77
CA VAL A 312 -13.03 -10.33 -23.74
C VAL A 312 -11.89 -9.49 -23.17
N SER A 313 -12.22 -8.48 -22.37
CA SER A 313 -11.28 -7.60 -21.69
C SER A 313 -11.74 -7.43 -20.24
N PRO A 314 -11.45 -8.39 -19.35
CA PRO A 314 -11.85 -8.30 -17.97
C PRO A 314 -11.05 -7.21 -17.26
N VAL A 315 -11.75 -6.36 -16.52
CA VAL A 315 -11.14 -5.31 -15.69
C VAL A 315 -11.55 -5.47 -14.24
N VAL A 316 -10.71 -4.97 -13.34
CA VAL A 316 -11.01 -4.92 -11.92
C VAL A 316 -11.87 -3.68 -11.65
N CYS A 317 -13.05 -3.88 -11.10
CA CYS A 317 -13.90 -2.80 -10.61
C CYS A 317 -13.52 -2.43 -9.18
N VAL A 318 -13.60 -1.14 -8.84
CA VAL A 318 -13.43 -0.64 -7.48
C VAL A 318 -14.78 -0.32 -6.83
N ASP A 319 -14.81 -0.31 -5.50
CA ASP A 319 -15.97 0.11 -4.71
C ASP A 319 -15.98 1.63 -4.43
N ARG A 320 -16.89 2.06 -3.55
CA ARG A 320 -17.03 3.47 -3.12
C ARG A 320 -15.80 4.02 -2.41
N GLU A 321 -14.98 3.15 -1.84
CA GLU A 321 -13.73 3.47 -1.14
C GLU A 321 -12.51 3.27 -2.06
N LEU A 322 -12.76 3.05 -3.37
CA LEU A 322 -11.75 2.77 -4.39
C LEU A 322 -10.94 1.48 -4.14
N LYS A 323 -11.45 0.56 -3.33
CA LYS A 323 -10.84 -0.76 -3.11
C LYS A 323 -11.29 -1.74 -4.20
N PRO A 324 -10.41 -2.67 -4.64
CA PRO A 324 -10.78 -3.66 -5.64
C PRO A 324 -11.88 -4.60 -5.12
N ARG A 325 -12.90 -4.85 -5.93
CA ARG A 325 -13.96 -5.82 -5.63
C ARG A 325 -13.56 -7.24 -6.07
N ASP A 326 -14.09 -8.25 -5.39
CA ASP A 326 -13.80 -9.67 -5.64
C ASP A 326 -14.39 -10.25 -6.96
N GLY A 327 -14.78 -9.39 -7.91
CA GLY A 327 -15.29 -9.77 -9.23
C GLY A 327 -14.59 -9.02 -10.36
N LEU A 328 -14.59 -9.61 -11.55
CA LEU A 328 -14.08 -8.98 -12.76
C LEU A 328 -15.25 -8.56 -13.66
N CYS A 329 -15.17 -7.34 -14.16
CA CYS A 329 -16.19 -6.73 -14.99
C CYS A 329 -15.77 -6.76 -16.46
N ALA A 330 -16.74 -6.83 -17.38
CA ALA A 330 -16.47 -6.58 -18.79
C ALA A 330 -16.23 -5.07 -19.01
N LEU A 331 -15.26 -4.71 -19.86
CA LEU A 331 -14.93 -3.32 -20.15
C LEU A 331 -16.13 -2.50 -20.64
N GLU A 332 -17.06 -3.14 -21.35
CA GLU A 332 -18.28 -2.52 -21.90
C GLU A 332 -19.34 -2.21 -20.84
N ALA A 333 -19.25 -2.83 -19.66
CA ALA A 333 -20.18 -2.68 -18.54
C ALA A 333 -19.70 -1.67 -17.47
N VAL A 334 -18.53 -1.06 -17.67
CA VAL A 334 -17.89 -0.17 -16.69
C VAL A 334 -17.63 1.22 -17.25
N VAL A 335 -17.50 2.20 -16.37
CA VAL A 335 -16.97 3.53 -16.67
C VAL A 335 -15.63 3.75 -15.97
N ARG A 336 -14.80 4.63 -16.52
CA ARG A 336 -13.57 5.09 -15.88
C ARG A 336 -13.90 6.15 -14.84
N LEU A 337 -13.24 6.06 -13.70
CA LEU A 337 -13.23 7.08 -12.66
C LEU A 337 -11.95 7.89 -12.74
N VAL A 338 -11.99 9.14 -12.26
CA VAL A 338 -10.85 10.04 -12.11
C VAL A 338 -10.81 10.59 -10.67
N PRO A 339 -10.48 9.75 -9.68
CA PRO A 339 -10.33 10.21 -8.30
C PRO A 339 -9.12 11.14 -8.15
N ASP A 340 -9.22 12.14 -7.27
CA ASP A 340 -8.20 13.19 -7.10
C ASP A 340 -6.76 12.67 -6.86
N LEU A 341 -6.64 11.57 -6.11
CA LEU A 341 -5.34 11.02 -5.68
C LEU A 341 -4.93 9.75 -6.43
N TRP A 342 -5.71 9.32 -7.42
CA TRP A 342 -5.38 8.17 -8.26
C TRP A 342 -4.19 8.54 -9.17
N PRO A 343 -3.07 7.81 -9.10
CA PRO A 343 -1.89 8.17 -9.90
C PRO A 343 -2.15 8.06 -11.39
N ALA A 344 -1.70 9.06 -12.15
CA ALA A 344 -1.87 9.08 -13.61
C ALA A 344 -1.12 7.95 -14.34
N TYR A 345 -0.13 7.34 -13.70
CA TYR A 345 0.65 6.20 -14.22
C TYR A 345 0.05 4.83 -13.87
N ALA A 346 -0.97 4.77 -12.99
CA ALA A 346 -1.66 3.53 -12.67
C ALA A 346 -2.69 3.18 -13.76
N ASP A 347 -3.06 1.91 -13.88
CA ASP A 347 -4.21 1.54 -14.72
C ASP A 347 -5.46 2.31 -14.26
N PRO A 348 -6.39 2.67 -15.16
CA PRO A 348 -7.59 3.41 -14.78
C PRO A 348 -8.41 2.70 -13.70
N ALA A 349 -8.97 3.47 -12.77
CA ALA A 349 -10.01 2.98 -11.89
C ALA A 349 -11.30 2.76 -12.70
N TYR A 350 -11.93 1.60 -12.55
CA TYR A 350 -13.19 1.27 -13.20
C TYR A 350 -14.29 1.03 -12.16
N ALA A 351 -15.51 1.43 -12.46
CA ALA A 351 -16.69 1.04 -11.69
C ALA A 351 -17.83 0.64 -12.64
N GLU A 352 -18.69 -0.27 -12.19
CA GLU A 352 -19.85 -0.72 -12.96
C GLU A 352 -20.82 0.44 -13.20
N VAL A 353 -21.35 0.54 -14.42
CA VAL A 353 -22.28 1.61 -14.81
C VAL A 353 -23.45 1.73 -13.83
N ASP A 354 -24.06 0.60 -13.45
CA ASP A 354 -25.24 0.59 -12.58
C ASP A 354 -24.91 1.05 -11.15
N VAL A 355 -23.75 0.67 -10.62
CA VAL A 355 -23.29 1.15 -9.31
C VAL A 355 -23.07 2.66 -9.31
N VAL A 356 -22.48 3.19 -10.39
CA VAL A 356 -22.22 4.63 -10.53
C VAL A 356 -23.49 5.43 -10.76
N ARG A 357 -24.50 4.85 -11.43
CA ARG A 357 -25.82 5.47 -11.57
C ARG A 357 -26.51 5.65 -10.23
N ASP A 358 -26.34 4.73 -9.28
CA ASP A 358 -26.99 4.81 -7.98
C ASP A 358 -26.19 5.58 -6.92
N ASP A 359 -25.00 6.09 -7.29
CA ASP A 359 -24.06 6.71 -6.35
C ASP A 359 -23.61 8.10 -6.84
N ALA A 360 -24.09 9.14 -6.15
CA ALA A 360 -23.77 10.52 -6.51
C ALA A 360 -22.27 10.85 -6.36
N ASP A 361 -21.60 10.28 -5.36
CA ASP A 361 -20.19 10.52 -5.08
C ASP A 361 -19.33 9.91 -6.20
N LEU A 362 -19.59 8.65 -6.57
CA LEU A 362 -18.90 8.00 -7.70
C LEU A 362 -19.22 8.69 -9.03
N ARG A 363 -20.47 9.12 -9.25
CA ARG A 363 -20.88 9.82 -10.47
C ARG A 363 -20.12 11.12 -10.66
N SER A 364 -19.81 11.83 -9.57
CA SER A 364 -19.10 13.11 -9.60
C SER A 364 -17.66 13.00 -10.15
N ILE A 365 -17.06 11.82 -10.02
CA ILE A 365 -15.67 11.55 -10.43
C ILE A 365 -15.59 10.70 -11.71
N VAL A 366 -16.68 10.55 -12.46
CA VAL A 366 -16.64 9.83 -13.75
C VAL A 366 -15.83 10.61 -14.79
N HIS A 367 -14.97 9.87 -15.50
CA HIS A 367 -14.17 10.42 -16.58
C HIS A 367 -15.05 11.13 -17.61
N PRO A 368 -14.69 12.33 -18.09
CA PRO A 368 -15.55 13.12 -18.98
C PRO A 368 -16.09 12.37 -20.20
N LEU A 369 -15.27 11.50 -20.81
CA LEU A 369 -15.65 10.69 -21.97
C LEU A 369 -16.67 9.57 -21.68
N ASP A 370 -16.90 9.22 -20.42
CA ASP A 370 -17.82 8.14 -20.02
C ASP A 370 -19.11 8.68 -19.37
N ARG A 371 -19.24 10.00 -19.21
CA ARG A 371 -20.37 10.64 -18.48
C ARG A 371 -21.73 10.32 -19.07
N GLU A 372 -21.85 10.30 -20.40
CA GLU A 372 -23.12 10.00 -21.09
C GLU A 372 -23.68 8.61 -20.74
N ARG A 373 -22.82 7.67 -20.32
CA ARG A 373 -23.23 6.30 -19.98
C ARG A 373 -23.93 6.20 -18.63
N VAL A 374 -23.74 7.19 -17.75
CA VAL A 374 -24.23 7.21 -16.37
C VAL A 374 -25.27 8.31 -16.12
N VAL A 375 -25.69 9.03 -17.16
CA VAL A 375 -26.87 9.91 -17.07
C VAL A 375 -28.10 9.05 -16.81
N ALA A 376 -28.89 9.42 -15.81
CA ALA A 376 -30.15 8.75 -15.52
C ALA A 376 -31.08 8.85 -16.73
N LEU A 377 -31.83 7.79 -17.04
CA LEU A 377 -32.84 7.77 -18.12
C LEU A 377 -34.09 8.61 -17.78
N ASP A 378 -33.98 9.61 -16.92
CA ASP A 378 -35.09 10.45 -16.47
C ASP A 378 -34.91 11.86 -17.02
N GLU A 379 -35.24 12.04 -18.30
CA GLU A 379 -35.64 13.33 -18.92
C GLU A 379 -36.16 13.10 -20.38
N GLU A 380 -37.01 12.09 -20.57
CA GLU A 380 -37.99 12.06 -21.68
C GLU A 380 -39.40 12.19 -21.08
N GLU A 381 -39.81 13.40 -20.71
CA GLU A 381 -41.23 13.81 -20.63
C GLU A 381 -41.62 14.64 -21.85
#